data_AF-A0A1Q4D590-F1
#
_entry.id   AF-A0A1Q4D590-F1
#
_cell.length_a   1.000
_cell.length_b   1.000
_cell.length_c   1.000
_cell.angle_alpha   90.00
_cell.angle_beta   90.00
_cell.angle_gamma   90.00
#
_symmetry.space_group_name_H-M   'P 1'
#
loop_
_entity.id
_entity.type
_entity.pdbx_description
1 polymer ?
#
loop_
_entity_poly.entity_id
_entity_poly.type
_entity_poly.pdbx_seq_one_letter_code
_entity_poly.pdbx_strand_id
1 'polypeptide(L)'
;MDENVLVATRRSLHAVAEHLLAGPQYRERGTIRLRASPGGLAQVQGPVRVDGTDLVVGEHRVPLAGTIAEVAAAAGLAAGVPEGLYGDHADWADGEELTVDPGAAGVLADWFDRGDAGLRAFAGASTEPVIWPEHFDLAVTVDEVNYGVSPGDTGHQEPYAYVGPWTLREGPFWNAAFGALRGAAELPDAAAVAAFFTAGRAAAG
;
A
#
# COMPACT_ATOMS: atom_id res chain seq x y z
N MET A 1 -17.28 5.60 7.83
CA MET A 1 -16.60 6.64 7.03
C MET A 1 -17.25 6.67 5.67
N ASP A 2 -17.34 7.82 5.02
CA ASP A 2 -17.85 7.90 3.65
C ASP A 2 -16.86 7.19 2.70
N GLU A 3 -17.36 6.24 1.91
CA GLU A 3 -16.57 5.48 0.94
C GLU A 3 -15.89 6.38 -0.08
N ASN A 4 -16.55 7.46 -0.52
CA ASN A 4 -15.97 8.39 -1.49
C ASN A 4 -14.76 9.13 -0.91
N VAL A 5 -14.81 9.48 0.38
CA VAL A 5 -13.68 10.13 1.09
C VAL A 5 -12.51 9.16 1.21
N LEU A 6 -12.79 7.89 1.51
CA LEU A 6 -11.76 6.85 1.58
C LEU A 6 -11.11 6.60 0.21
N VAL A 7 -11.92 6.49 -0.86
CA VAL A 7 -11.45 6.30 -2.23
C VAL A 7 -10.62 7.49 -2.71
N ALA A 8 -11.07 8.73 -2.48
CA ALA A 8 -10.32 9.93 -2.86
C ALA A 8 -8.97 10.03 -2.13
N THR A 9 -8.97 9.72 -0.83
CA THR A 9 -7.75 9.68 -0.01
C THR A 9 -6.80 8.59 -0.49
N ARG A 10 -7.30 7.38 -0.76
CA ARG A 10 -6.50 6.29 -1.32
C ARG A 10 -5.86 6.67 -2.65
N ARG A 11 -6.63 7.22 -3.60
CA ARG A 11 -6.11 7.65 -4.91
C ARG A 11 -4.98 8.67 -4.75
N SER A 12 -5.17 9.66 -3.87
CA SER A 12 -4.15 10.67 -3.56
C SER A 12 -2.89 10.05 -2.95
N LEU A 13 -3.03 9.13 -1.99
CA LEU A 13 -1.89 8.47 -1.36
C LEU A 13 -1.17 7.49 -2.31
N HIS A 14 -1.88 6.85 -3.23
CA HIS A 14 -1.29 6.02 -4.29
C HIS A 14 -0.45 6.88 -5.23
N ALA A 15 -0.97 8.02 -5.69
CA ALA A 15 -0.21 8.97 -6.51
C ALA A 15 1.04 9.48 -5.76
N VAL A 16 0.93 9.79 -4.46
CA VAL A 16 2.07 10.17 -3.61
C VAL A 16 3.10 9.03 -3.52
N ALA A 17 2.66 7.79 -3.32
CA ALA A 17 3.53 6.62 -3.25
C ALA A 17 4.35 6.45 -4.52
N GLU A 18 3.75 6.60 -5.69
CA GLU A 18 4.46 6.49 -6.97
C GLU A 18 5.37 7.69 -7.25
N HIS A 19 4.83 8.92 -7.17
CA HIS A 19 5.51 10.11 -7.68
C HIS A 19 6.49 10.73 -6.69
N LEU A 20 6.24 10.61 -5.38
CA LEU A 20 7.01 11.31 -4.34
C LEU A 20 7.87 10.36 -3.50
N LEU A 21 7.58 9.05 -3.51
CA LEU A 21 8.37 8.05 -2.79
C LEU A 21 9.11 7.12 -3.76
N ALA A 22 8.39 6.28 -4.50
CA ALA A 22 8.96 5.22 -5.31
C ALA A 22 9.81 5.76 -6.46
N GLY A 23 9.31 6.73 -7.22
CA GLY A 23 10.04 7.30 -8.34
C GLY A 23 11.36 7.98 -7.94
N PRO A 24 11.38 8.89 -6.95
CA PRO A 24 12.63 9.45 -6.43
C PRO A 24 13.60 8.38 -5.93
N GLN A 25 13.12 7.39 -5.16
CA GLN A 25 13.95 6.28 -4.68
C GLN A 25 14.50 5.45 -5.84
N TYR A 26 13.70 5.19 -6.87
CA TYR A 26 14.12 4.41 -8.03
C TYR A 26 15.23 5.12 -8.81
N ARG A 27 15.10 6.43 -9.04
CA ARG A 27 16.16 7.23 -9.70
C ARG A 27 17.48 7.21 -8.93
N GLU A 28 17.42 7.24 -7.60
CA GLU A 28 18.63 7.32 -6.76
C GLU A 28 19.23 5.95 -6.38
N ARG A 29 18.39 4.93 -6.23
CA ARG A 29 18.73 3.63 -5.60
C ARG A 29 18.34 2.42 -6.42
N GLY A 30 17.60 2.59 -7.51
CA GLY A 30 17.15 1.48 -8.37
C GLY A 30 16.10 0.58 -7.72
N THR A 31 15.40 1.05 -6.67
CA THR A 31 14.32 0.29 -6.03
C THR A 31 13.08 1.13 -5.82
N ILE A 32 11.93 0.48 -5.98
CA ILE A 32 10.60 1.04 -5.76
C ILE A 32 9.94 0.51 -4.48
N ARG A 33 10.57 -0.44 -3.79
CA ARG A 33 10.03 -1.06 -2.59
C ARG A 33 9.73 0.03 -1.55
N LEU A 34 8.52 0.06 -1.04
CA LEU A 34 8.12 0.89 0.09
C LEU A 34 7.82 -0.02 1.29
N ARG A 35 7.65 0.57 2.47
CA ARG A 35 7.30 -0.14 3.69
C ARG A 35 6.21 0.61 4.45
N ALA A 36 5.43 -0.12 5.24
CA ALA A 36 4.59 0.51 6.25
C ALA A 36 5.46 1.32 7.23
N SER A 37 4.93 2.44 7.68
CA SER A 37 5.55 3.28 8.70
C SER A 37 4.46 3.97 9.51
N PRO A 38 4.73 4.41 10.75
CA PRO A 38 3.74 5.13 11.53
C PRO A 38 3.11 6.28 10.74
N GLY A 39 1.78 6.29 10.67
CA GLY A 39 1.02 7.29 9.93
C GLY A 39 0.94 7.08 8.42
N GLY A 40 1.51 6.01 7.85
CA GLY A 40 1.38 5.70 6.42
C GLY A 40 2.46 4.76 5.89
N LEU A 41 3.33 5.31 5.03
CA LEU A 41 4.32 4.54 4.27
C LEU A 41 5.62 5.31 4.08
N ALA A 42 6.72 4.59 3.89
CA ALA A 42 8.06 5.16 3.74
C ALA A 42 8.87 4.46 2.66
N GLN A 43 9.86 5.19 2.14
CA GLN A 43 10.97 4.58 1.41
C GLN A 43 11.73 3.57 2.29
N VAL A 44 12.31 2.55 1.66
CA VAL A 44 13.20 1.58 2.33
C VAL A 44 14.67 2.02 2.27
N GLN A 45 15.05 2.85 1.29
CA GLN A 45 16.41 3.34 1.05
C GLN A 45 16.46 4.87 0.87
N GLY A 46 15.60 5.60 1.55
CA GLY A 46 15.60 7.06 1.50
C GLY A 46 14.86 7.71 2.68
N PRO A 47 14.93 9.04 2.78
CA PRO A 47 14.42 9.79 3.93
C PRO A 47 12.94 10.15 3.82
N VAL A 48 12.28 9.85 2.70
CA VAL A 48 10.91 10.30 2.42
C VAL A 48 9.89 9.32 3.00
N ARG A 49 8.89 9.85 3.71
CA ARG A 49 7.74 9.10 4.22
C ARG A 49 6.48 9.96 4.22
N VAL A 50 5.32 9.29 4.25
CA VAL A 50 4.04 9.87 4.60
C VAL A 50 3.80 9.69 6.10
N ASP A 51 3.32 10.74 6.76
CA ASP A 51 2.88 10.72 8.16
C ASP A 51 1.54 11.46 8.26
N GLY A 52 0.44 10.70 8.24
CA GLY A 52 -0.92 11.20 8.21
C GLY A 52 -1.18 11.99 6.93
N THR A 53 -1.29 13.31 7.07
CA THR A 53 -1.57 14.25 5.97
C THR A 53 -0.34 15.03 5.52
N ASP A 54 0.86 14.63 5.96
CA ASP A 54 2.12 15.29 5.60
C ASP A 54 3.06 14.35 4.85
N LEU A 55 3.80 14.90 3.88
CA LEU A 55 5.04 14.34 3.39
C LEU A 55 6.19 14.81 4.30
N VAL A 56 7.02 13.87 4.74
CA VAL A 56 8.16 14.16 5.59
C VAL A 56 9.46 13.77 4.90
N VAL A 57 10.38 14.73 4.79
CA VAL A 57 11.72 14.56 4.21
C VAL A 57 12.75 14.96 5.27
N GLY A 58 13.33 13.98 5.95
CA GLY A 58 14.16 14.23 7.13
C GLY A 58 13.35 14.93 8.24
N GLU A 59 13.74 16.16 8.59
CA GLU A 59 13.07 17.03 9.57
C GLU A 59 12.00 17.94 8.95
N HIS A 60 11.92 18.02 7.62
CA HIS A 60 10.98 18.90 6.93
C HIS A 60 9.63 18.21 6.74
N ARG A 61 8.53 18.90 7.08
CA ARG A 61 7.15 18.46 6.85
C ARG A 61 6.46 19.38 5.86
N VAL A 62 5.82 18.78 4.85
CA VAL A 62 5.05 19.46 3.81
C VAL A 62 3.65 18.85 3.79
N PRO A 63 2.58 19.67 3.92
CA PRO A 63 1.22 19.16 3.79
C PRO A 63 0.99 18.49 2.43
N LEU A 64 0.28 17.36 2.41
CA LEU A 64 -0.20 16.71 1.19
C LEU A 64 -1.42 17.45 0.62
N ALA A 65 -1.21 18.71 0.23
CA ALA A 65 -2.24 19.61 -0.27
C ALA A 65 -1.75 20.32 -1.54
N GLY A 66 -2.67 20.55 -2.48
CA GLY A 66 -2.35 21.03 -3.83
C GLY A 66 -1.93 19.87 -4.74
N THR A 67 -1.16 20.17 -5.78
CA THR A 67 -0.72 19.18 -6.76
C THR A 67 0.53 18.43 -6.32
N ILE A 68 0.78 17.25 -6.90
CA ILE A 68 2.02 16.49 -6.73
C ILE A 68 3.27 17.37 -6.99
N ALA A 69 3.23 18.22 -8.01
CA ALA A 69 4.33 19.10 -8.37
C ALA A 69 4.60 20.18 -7.31
N GLU A 70 3.56 20.77 -6.73
CA GLU A 70 3.68 21.76 -5.66
C GLU A 70 4.22 21.14 -4.37
N VAL A 71 3.72 19.96 -3.98
CA VAL A 71 4.23 19.22 -2.81
C VAL A 71 5.69 18.86 -3.01
N ALA A 72 6.07 18.37 -4.20
CA ALA A 72 7.46 18.05 -4.51
C ALA A 72 8.38 19.27 -4.45
N ALA A 73 7.95 20.40 -5.03
CA ALA A 73 8.70 21.64 -4.99
C ALA A 73 8.91 22.15 -3.56
N ALA A 74 7.86 22.12 -2.74
CA ALA A 74 7.94 22.47 -1.32
C ALA A 74 8.85 21.53 -0.53
N ALA A 75 8.86 20.23 -0.87
CA ALA A 75 9.70 19.22 -0.23
C ALA A 75 11.14 19.17 -0.76
N GLY A 76 11.47 19.93 -1.81
CA GLY A 76 12.78 19.89 -2.46
C GLY A 76 13.04 18.57 -3.22
N LEU A 77 11.99 17.90 -3.70
CA LEU A 77 12.05 16.65 -4.44
C LEU A 77 11.77 16.87 -5.92
N ALA A 78 12.36 16.03 -6.77
CA ALA A 78 11.90 15.88 -8.14
C ALA A 78 10.79 14.83 -8.16
N ALA A 79 9.55 15.23 -8.45
CA ALA A 79 8.43 14.30 -8.63
C ALA A 79 8.57 13.46 -9.89
N GLY A 80 7.85 12.34 -9.94
CA GLY A 80 7.64 11.55 -11.15
C GLY A 80 7.76 10.06 -10.86
N VAL A 81 6.98 9.24 -11.57
CA VAL A 81 6.91 7.79 -11.42
C VAL A 81 8.25 7.07 -11.68
N PRO A 82 8.38 5.78 -11.34
CA PRO A 82 9.49 4.92 -11.77
C PRO A 82 9.49 4.69 -13.29
N GLU A 83 10.05 5.64 -14.05
CA GLU A 83 10.04 5.60 -15.52
C GLU A 83 10.61 4.30 -16.10
N GLY A 84 9.87 3.71 -17.06
CA GLY A 84 10.29 2.53 -17.82
C GLY A 84 10.24 1.21 -17.07
N LEU A 85 9.69 1.18 -15.84
CA LEU A 85 9.65 -0.03 -15.01
C LEU A 85 8.34 -0.82 -15.18
N TYR A 86 7.20 -0.12 -15.17
CA TYR A 86 5.85 -0.69 -15.34
C TYR A 86 4.97 0.32 -16.08
N GLY A 87 3.90 -0.16 -16.73
CA GLY A 87 3.01 0.66 -17.56
C GLY A 87 1.70 1.07 -16.88
N ASP A 88 1.25 0.29 -15.90
CA ASP A 88 0.03 0.58 -15.15
C ASP A 88 0.39 1.43 -13.92
N HIS A 89 -0.07 2.68 -13.93
CA HIS A 89 0.16 3.65 -12.86
C HIS A 89 -1.14 3.96 -12.13
N ALA A 90 -1.02 4.59 -10.95
CA ALA A 90 -2.13 5.27 -10.30
C ALA A 90 -2.93 6.10 -11.33
N ASP A 91 -4.26 5.95 -11.33
CA ASP A 91 -5.16 6.74 -12.17
C ASP A 91 -5.17 8.19 -11.65
N TRP A 92 -4.18 8.96 -12.08
CA TRP A 92 -3.90 10.30 -11.60
C TRP A 92 -3.57 11.23 -12.78
N ALA A 93 -4.30 12.34 -12.88
CA ALA A 93 -4.07 13.30 -13.95
C ALA A 93 -3.00 14.34 -13.56
N ASP A 94 -2.25 14.81 -14.56
CA ASP A 94 -1.36 15.96 -14.39
C ASP A 94 -2.17 17.18 -13.91
N GLY A 95 -1.75 17.76 -12.78
CA GLY A 95 -2.41 18.92 -12.17
C GLY A 95 -3.66 18.59 -11.34
N GLU A 96 -4.01 17.31 -11.13
CA GLU A 96 -5.03 16.91 -10.15
C GLU A 96 -4.58 17.28 -8.72
N GLU A 97 -5.50 17.81 -7.92
CA GLU A 97 -5.25 18.20 -6.53
C GLU A 97 -5.38 16.99 -5.59
N LEU A 98 -4.42 16.86 -4.68
CA LEU A 98 -4.46 15.87 -3.61
C LEU A 98 -5.62 16.16 -2.68
N THR A 99 -6.40 15.11 -2.40
CA THR A 99 -7.50 15.13 -1.44
C THR A 99 -7.20 14.09 -0.37
N VAL A 100 -6.58 14.52 0.74
CA VAL A 100 -6.21 13.64 1.86
C VAL A 100 -7.02 14.01 3.09
N ASP A 101 -8.05 13.22 3.40
CA ASP A 101 -8.80 13.37 4.64
C ASP A 101 -8.02 12.75 5.82
N PRO A 102 -7.85 13.44 6.95
CA PRO A 102 -7.10 12.92 8.09
C PRO A 102 -7.66 11.62 8.66
N GLY A 103 -8.99 11.46 8.69
CA GLY A 103 -9.64 10.26 9.21
C GLY A 103 -9.44 9.06 8.28
N ALA A 104 -9.61 9.27 6.98
CA ALA A 104 -9.34 8.25 5.96
C ALA A 104 -7.86 7.85 5.92
N ALA A 105 -6.95 8.83 5.97
CA ALA A 105 -5.51 8.57 6.02
C ALA A 105 -5.14 7.72 7.24
N GLY A 106 -5.72 8.02 8.41
CA GLY A 106 -5.55 7.21 9.63
C GLY A 106 -6.02 5.76 9.44
N VAL A 107 -7.19 5.54 8.84
CA VAL A 107 -7.70 4.17 8.59
C VAL A 107 -6.81 3.40 7.62
N LEU A 108 -6.31 4.05 6.56
CA LEU A 108 -5.41 3.39 5.60
C LEU A 108 -4.05 3.07 6.22
N ALA A 109 -3.50 3.98 7.03
CA ALA A 109 -2.27 3.74 7.77
C ALA A 109 -2.42 2.59 8.78
N ASP A 110 -3.49 2.60 9.58
CA ASP A 110 -3.80 1.53 10.55
C ASP A 110 -3.95 0.18 9.84
N TRP A 111 -4.49 0.17 8.62
CA TRP A 111 -4.63 -1.05 7.82
C TRP A 111 -3.27 -1.60 7.36
N PHE A 112 -2.37 -0.73 6.88
CA PHE A 112 -1.01 -1.16 6.55
C PHE A 112 -0.24 -1.65 7.78
N ASP A 113 -0.36 -0.98 8.92
CA ASP A 113 0.30 -1.40 10.17
C ASP A 113 -0.24 -2.77 10.65
N ARG A 114 -1.56 -2.99 10.58
CA ARG A 114 -2.18 -4.28 10.89
C ARG A 114 -1.72 -5.37 9.93
N GLY A 115 -1.64 -5.05 8.64
CA GLY A 115 -1.13 -5.93 7.60
C GLY A 115 0.32 -6.34 7.81
N ASP A 116 1.22 -5.39 8.09
CA ASP A 116 2.64 -5.65 8.35
C ASP A 116 2.80 -6.59 9.54
N ALA A 117 2.12 -6.29 10.65
CA ALA A 117 2.12 -7.13 11.83
C ALA A 117 1.57 -8.55 11.55
N GLY A 118 0.48 -8.65 10.78
CA GLY A 118 -0.12 -9.93 10.40
C GLY A 118 0.79 -10.77 9.48
N LEU A 119 1.42 -10.14 8.50
CA LEU A 119 2.38 -10.78 7.60
C LEU A 119 3.61 -11.28 8.35
N ARG A 120 4.15 -10.51 9.28
CA ARG A 120 5.28 -10.93 10.14
C ARG A 120 4.88 -12.06 11.10
N ALA A 121 3.67 -12.03 11.66
CA ALA A 121 3.18 -13.11 12.51
C ALA A 121 3.00 -14.42 11.72
N PHE A 122 2.61 -14.34 10.44
CA PHE A 122 2.40 -15.48 9.54
C PHE A 122 3.69 -16.04 8.92
N ALA A 123 4.53 -15.17 8.35
CA ALA A 123 5.71 -15.55 7.57
C ALA A 123 7.01 -15.56 8.38
N GLY A 124 6.99 -14.96 9.57
CA GLY A 124 8.13 -14.86 10.48
C GLY A 124 8.52 -13.40 10.78
N ALA A 125 9.02 -13.14 11.98
CA ALA A 125 9.34 -11.79 12.42
C ALA A 125 10.43 -11.10 11.56
N SER A 126 11.33 -11.88 10.95
CA SER A 126 12.37 -11.41 10.03
C SER A 126 11.89 -11.17 8.60
N THR A 127 10.63 -11.46 8.28
CA THR A 127 10.07 -11.13 6.98
C THR A 127 10.04 -9.62 6.80
N GLU A 128 10.26 -9.16 5.57
CA GLU A 128 10.14 -7.76 5.16
C GLU A 128 8.96 -7.60 4.20
N PRO A 129 7.74 -7.36 4.71
CA PRO A 129 6.62 -6.92 3.89
C PRO A 129 6.97 -5.69 3.06
N VAL A 130 6.54 -5.67 1.81
CA VAL A 130 6.82 -4.59 0.86
C VAL A 130 5.50 -3.97 0.43
N ILE A 131 5.42 -2.64 0.50
CA ILE A 131 4.38 -1.90 -0.21
C ILE A 131 4.84 -1.77 -1.66
N TRP A 132 4.09 -2.37 -2.58
CA TRP A 132 4.34 -2.27 -4.02
C TRP A 132 3.58 -1.07 -4.57
N PRO A 133 4.27 0.01 -4.97
CA PRO A 133 3.60 1.24 -5.40
C PRO A 133 2.72 1.04 -6.65
N GLU A 134 2.97 0.03 -7.48
CA GLU A 134 2.17 -0.29 -8.66
C GLU A 134 0.74 -0.71 -8.31
N HIS A 135 0.59 -1.47 -7.24
CA HIS A 135 -0.69 -2.00 -6.77
C HIS A 135 -1.19 -1.30 -5.50
N PHE A 136 -0.33 -0.48 -4.90
CA PHE A 136 -0.54 0.19 -3.62
C PHE A 136 -0.97 -0.75 -2.50
N ASP A 137 -0.44 -1.98 -2.52
CA ASP A 137 -0.72 -3.02 -1.54
C ASP A 137 0.56 -3.43 -0.79
N LEU A 138 0.39 -3.98 0.41
CA LEU A 138 1.48 -4.50 1.24
C LEU A 138 1.50 -6.02 1.13
N ALA A 139 2.60 -6.61 0.67
CA ALA A 139 2.64 -8.03 0.38
C ALA A 139 3.97 -8.73 0.69
N VAL A 140 3.90 -10.06 0.78
CA VAL A 140 5.02 -11.01 0.74
C VAL A 140 4.66 -12.18 -0.17
N THR A 141 5.67 -12.82 -0.77
CA THR A 141 5.49 -14.06 -1.50
C THR A 141 6.15 -15.20 -0.73
N VAL A 142 5.40 -16.29 -0.49
CA VAL A 142 5.89 -17.51 0.15
C VAL A 142 5.40 -18.69 -0.69
N ASP A 143 6.33 -19.56 -1.11
CA ASP A 143 6.02 -20.78 -1.88
C ASP A 143 5.07 -20.55 -3.08
N GLU A 144 5.38 -19.56 -3.91
CA GLU A 144 4.57 -19.16 -5.09
C GLU A 144 3.13 -18.73 -4.76
N VAL A 145 2.91 -18.23 -3.54
CA VAL A 145 1.65 -17.63 -3.11
C VAL A 145 1.92 -16.23 -2.58
N ASN A 146 1.18 -15.25 -3.11
CA ASN A 146 1.20 -13.88 -2.63
C ASN A 146 0.21 -13.73 -1.47
N TYR A 147 0.69 -13.15 -0.37
CA TYR A 147 -0.12 -12.81 0.81
C TYR A 147 0.02 -11.32 1.02
N GLY A 148 -1.11 -10.62 1.11
CA GLY A 148 -1.04 -9.17 1.25
C GLY A 148 -2.31 -8.54 1.75
N VAL A 149 -2.22 -7.24 1.98
CA VAL A 149 -3.34 -6.37 2.29
C VAL A 149 -3.37 -5.21 1.31
N SER A 150 -4.55 -4.91 0.80
CA SER A 150 -4.81 -3.76 -0.07
C SER A 150 -5.68 -2.75 0.70
N PRO A 151 -5.41 -1.43 0.58
CA PRO A 151 -6.29 -0.37 1.07
C PRO A 151 -7.60 -0.26 0.26
N GLY A 152 -7.83 -1.17 -0.68
CA GLY A 152 -8.90 -1.18 -1.66
C GLY A 152 -8.40 -0.81 -3.05
N ASP A 153 -9.19 -1.09 -4.07
CA ASP A 153 -8.90 -0.81 -5.48
C ASP A 153 -10.22 -0.56 -6.25
N THR A 154 -10.17 -0.64 -7.57
CA THR A 154 -11.32 -0.44 -8.45
C THR A 154 -12.31 -1.61 -8.42
N GLY A 155 -11.86 -2.82 -8.11
CA GLY A 155 -12.68 -4.02 -7.97
C GLY A 155 -13.22 -4.23 -6.55
N HIS A 156 -12.54 -3.70 -5.54
CA HIS A 156 -12.95 -3.76 -4.14
C HIS A 156 -12.61 -2.46 -3.40
N GLN A 157 -13.59 -1.57 -3.22
CA GLN A 157 -13.32 -0.21 -2.74
C GLN A 157 -12.84 -0.14 -1.28
N GLU A 158 -13.30 -1.05 -0.42
CA GLU A 158 -12.91 -1.10 0.99
C GLU A 158 -11.57 -1.86 1.20
N PRO A 159 -10.86 -1.64 2.31
CA PRO A 159 -9.63 -2.37 2.60
C PRO A 159 -9.88 -3.87 2.80
N TYR A 160 -8.97 -4.71 2.30
CA TYR A 160 -9.09 -6.16 2.35
C TYR A 160 -7.72 -6.86 2.40
N ALA A 161 -7.69 -8.07 2.93
CA ALA A 161 -6.54 -8.97 2.84
C ALA A 161 -6.77 -10.00 1.75
N TYR A 162 -5.70 -10.47 1.11
CA TYR A 162 -5.79 -11.46 0.03
C TYR A 162 -4.76 -12.59 0.15
N VAL A 163 -5.10 -13.69 -0.52
CA VAL A 163 -4.21 -14.83 -0.79
C VAL A 163 -4.32 -15.13 -2.28
N GLY A 164 -3.23 -14.92 -3.02
CA GLY A 164 -3.15 -15.08 -4.47
C GLY A 164 -2.10 -16.11 -4.87
N PRO A 165 -2.46 -17.39 -5.06
CA PRO A 165 -1.53 -18.39 -5.57
C PRO A 165 -1.23 -18.14 -7.05
N TRP A 166 0.01 -18.36 -7.49
CA TRP A 166 0.39 -18.19 -8.91
C TRP A 166 -0.34 -19.16 -9.83
N THR A 167 -0.68 -20.35 -9.32
CA THR A 167 -1.61 -21.29 -9.94
C THR A 167 -2.95 -21.21 -9.24
N LEU A 168 -3.97 -20.76 -9.96
CA LEU A 168 -5.34 -20.64 -9.44
C LEU A 168 -5.84 -21.96 -8.86
N ARG A 169 -6.60 -21.84 -7.78
CA ARG A 169 -7.17 -22.95 -7.03
C ARG A 169 -8.69 -22.80 -6.96
N GLU A 170 -9.38 -23.93 -6.84
CA GLU A 170 -10.84 -23.98 -6.73
C GLU A 170 -11.25 -24.49 -5.35
N GLY A 171 -12.43 -24.07 -4.90
CA GLY A 171 -13.03 -24.53 -3.65
C GLY A 171 -13.55 -23.40 -2.77
N PRO A 172 -14.17 -23.71 -1.61
CA PRO A 172 -14.89 -22.73 -0.80
C PRO A 172 -14.05 -21.57 -0.26
N PHE A 173 -12.74 -21.76 -0.13
CA PHE A 173 -11.82 -20.71 0.30
C PHE A 173 -11.54 -19.69 -0.82
N TRP A 174 -11.47 -20.16 -2.06
CA TRP A 174 -11.06 -19.40 -3.25
C TRP A 174 -12.25 -18.64 -3.83
N ASN A 175 -12.55 -17.49 -3.22
CA ASN A 175 -13.75 -16.70 -3.46
C ASN A 175 -13.55 -15.49 -4.39
N ALA A 176 -12.36 -15.33 -5.00
CA ALA A 176 -12.02 -14.23 -5.90
C ALA A 176 -11.32 -14.76 -7.17
N ALA A 177 -11.39 -13.99 -8.26
CA ALA A 177 -10.80 -14.38 -9.54
C ALA A 177 -9.26 -14.56 -9.47
N PHE A 178 -8.60 -13.87 -8.54
CA PHE A 178 -7.17 -13.97 -8.28
C PHE A 178 -6.80 -14.92 -7.13
N GLY A 179 -7.78 -15.55 -6.47
CA GLY A 179 -7.55 -16.40 -5.30
C GLY A 179 -8.62 -16.20 -4.23
N ALA A 180 -8.23 -15.68 -3.07
CA ALA A 180 -9.12 -15.43 -1.95
C ALA A 180 -8.95 -14.03 -1.38
N LEU A 181 -10.03 -13.45 -0.88
CA LEU A 181 -10.01 -12.19 -0.14
C LEU A 181 -10.90 -12.25 1.10
N ARG A 182 -10.59 -11.39 2.08
CA ARG A 182 -11.39 -11.11 3.27
C ARG A 182 -11.37 -9.61 3.57
N GLY A 183 -12.53 -9.03 3.82
CA GLY A 183 -12.64 -7.60 4.10
C GLY A 183 -12.02 -7.24 5.46
N ALA A 184 -11.50 -6.01 5.60
CA ALA A 184 -10.89 -5.56 6.84
C ALA A 184 -11.83 -5.62 8.06
N ALA A 185 -13.15 -5.50 7.85
CA ALA A 185 -14.17 -5.65 8.88
C ALA A 185 -14.21 -7.06 9.50
N GLU A 186 -13.80 -8.08 8.74
CA GLU A 186 -13.70 -9.48 9.20
C GLU A 186 -12.36 -9.78 9.90
N LEU A 187 -11.41 -8.83 9.84
CA LEU A 187 -10.03 -9.00 10.28
C LEU A 187 -9.67 -7.92 11.32
N PRO A 188 -10.23 -8.00 12.54
CA PRO A 188 -10.17 -6.90 13.52
C PRO A 188 -8.76 -6.58 14.03
N ASP A 189 -7.82 -7.52 13.92
CA ASP A 189 -6.45 -7.38 14.42
C ASP A 189 -5.44 -8.16 13.57
N ALA A 190 -4.16 -8.00 13.89
CA ALA A 190 -3.06 -8.66 13.19
C ALA A 190 -3.09 -10.20 13.32
N ALA A 191 -3.64 -10.73 14.42
CA ALA A 191 -3.76 -12.18 14.62
C ALA A 191 -4.82 -12.78 13.69
N ALA A 192 -5.93 -12.08 13.48
CA ALA A 192 -6.96 -12.45 12.51
C ALA A 192 -6.41 -12.42 11.07
N VAL A 193 -5.63 -11.39 10.71
CA VAL A 193 -4.92 -11.33 9.42
C VAL A 193 -3.98 -12.52 9.25
N ALA A 194 -3.14 -12.83 10.25
CA ALA A 194 -2.23 -13.96 10.20
C ALA A 194 -2.96 -15.32 10.12
N ALA A 195 -4.10 -15.46 10.80
CA ALA A 195 -4.94 -16.64 10.74
C ALA A 195 -5.54 -16.85 9.34
N PHE A 196 -5.99 -15.78 8.68
CA PHE A 196 -6.46 -15.84 7.30
C PHE A 196 -5.35 -16.30 6.34
N PHE A 197 -4.14 -15.75 6.46
CA PHE A 197 -3.00 -16.18 5.64
C PHE A 197 -2.58 -17.63 5.93
N THR A 198 -2.63 -18.06 7.19
CA THR A 198 -2.37 -19.46 7.58
C THR A 198 -3.38 -20.41 6.94
N ALA A 199 -4.67 -20.05 6.95
CA ALA A 199 -5.71 -20.82 6.27
C ALA A 199 -5.48 -20.87 4.75
N GLY A 200 -5.05 -19.75 4.15
CA GLY A 200 -4.71 -19.69 2.73
C GLY A 200 -3.52 -20.56 2.35
N ARG A 201 -2.46 -20.60 3.18
CA ARG A 201 -1.33 -21.52 2.99
C ARG A 201 -1.78 -22.97 3.06
N ALA A 202 -2.63 -23.32 4.03
CA ALA A 202 -3.16 -24.69 4.15
C ALA A 202 -4.05 -25.09 2.97
N ALA A 203 -4.80 -24.16 2.39
CA ALA A 203 -5.65 -24.40 1.22
C ALA A 203 -4.86 -24.48 -0.10
N ALA A 204 -3.66 -23.88 -0.17
CA ALA A 204 -2.82 -23.85 -1.36
C ALA A 204 -1.91 -25.08 -1.49
N GLY A 205 -1.60 -25.76 -0.39
CA GLY A 205 -0.91 -27.06 -0.39
C GLY A 205 -1.76 -28.17 -0.97
#